data_AF-A0A7X7PH92-F1
#
_entry.id   AF-A0A7X7PH92-F1
#
_cell.length_a   1.000
_cell.length_b   1.000
_cell.length_c   1.000
_cell.angle_alpha   90.00
_cell.angle_beta   90.00
_cell.angle_gamma   90.00
#
_symmetry.space_group_name_H-M   'P 1'
#
loop_
_entity.id
_entity.type
_entity.pdbx_description
1 polymer ?
#
loop_
_entity_poly.entity_id
_entity_poly.type
_entity_poly.pdbx_seq_one_letter_code
_entity_poly.pdbx_strand_id
1 'polypeptide(L)'
;MAAGYPRSVEQCLVHEQHGAMGYHHVNAAYVDETLDLERPEILLYERLSDGSYRLNAVEFIVPYAFLPRDAEPPVLLGQRLRWEDNLQLWYLHAWIWRDNPDGVFADFHPDVQCPPEDRQLFMPRTDPT
;
A
#
# COMPACT_ATOMS: atom_id res chain seq x y z
N MET A 1 9.33 12.43 -16.99
CA MET A 1 8.32 11.52 -16.43
C MET A 1 8.93 10.91 -15.18
N ALA A 2 8.18 10.80 -14.08
CA ALA A 2 8.67 10.04 -12.91
C ALA A 2 8.78 8.56 -13.32
N ALA A 3 9.51 7.75 -12.56
CA ALA A 3 10.01 6.40 -12.90
C ALA A 3 8.96 5.29 -13.19
N GLY A 4 7.87 5.59 -13.91
CA GLY A 4 6.77 4.68 -14.27
C GLY A 4 5.48 4.90 -13.48
N TYR A 5 5.54 5.60 -12.34
CA TYR A 5 4.38 5.84 -11.49
C TYR A 5 3.42 6.90 -12.04
N PRO A 6 2.08 6.69 -11.94
CA PRO A 6 1.11 7.72 -12.29
C PRO A 6 1.29 8.95 -11.40
N ARG A 7 1.03 10.14 -11.95
CA ARG A 7 1.16 11.40 -11.19
C ARG A 7 -0.03 11.73 -10.31
N SER A 8 -1.19 11.17 -10.64
CA SER A 8 -2.46 11.44 -9.98
C SER A 8 -3.21 10.13 -9.79
N VAL A 9 -3.74 9.94 -8.60
CA VAL A 9 -4.61 8.84 -8.21
C VAL A 9 -5.77 9.51 -7.48
N GLU A 10 -7.01 9.18 -7.87
CA GLU A 10 -8.21 9.84 -7.33
C GLU A 10 -8.55 9.33 -5.93
N GLN A 11 -8.27 8.05 -5.67
CA GLN A 11 -8.69 7.38 -4.45
C GLN A 11 -7.58 7.35 -3.40
N CYS A 12 -7.95 7.68 -2.18
CA CYS A 12 -7.11 7.65 -1.00
C CYS A 12 -7.67 6.63 -0.01
N LEU A 13 -6.90 5.58 0.27
CA LEU A 13 -7.37 4.43 1.04
C LEU A 13 -7.38 4.74 2.53
N VAL A 14 -8.55 4.58 3.16
CA VAL A 14 -8.78 4.84 4.59
C VAL A 14 -9.32 3.62 5.32
N HIS A 15 -8.97 3.49 6.59
CA HIS A 15 -9.62 2.59 7.54
C HIS A 15 -10.51 3.41 8.48
N GLU A 16 -11.67 2.88 8.85
CA GLU A 16 -12.64 3.60 9.70
C GLU A 16 -12.04 4.03 11.05
N GLN A 17 -11.19 3.18 11.63
CA GLN A 17 -10.63 3.38 12.98
C GLN A 17 -9.10 3.59 13.04
N HIS A 18 -8.35 3.30 11.98
CA HIS A 18 -6.87 3.24 12.03
C HIS A 18 -6.20 4.34 11.19
N GLY A 19 -6.98 5.29 10.66
CA GLY A 19 -6.46 6.37 9.82
C GLY A 19 -6.39 5.96 8.36
N ALA A 20 -5.29 6.25 7.68
CA ALA A 20 -5.18 6.08 6.24
C ALA A 20 -3.84 5.48 5.80
N MET A 21 -3.84 4.87 4.62
CA MET A 21 -2.62 4.44 3.92
C MET A 21 -2.15 5.53 2.96
N GLY A 22 -3.10 6.20 2.31
CA GLY A 22 -2.83 7.25 1.32
C GLY A 22 -3.19 6.85 -0.10
N TYR A 23 -2.67 7.61 -1.06
CA TYR A 23 -2.88 7.40 -2.49
C TYR A 23 -1.89 6.35 -3.01
N HIS A 24 -2.38 5.29 -3.65
CA HIS A 24 -1.55 4.18 -4.14
C HIS A 24 -1.14 4.41 -5.59
N HIS A 25 0.08 4.92 -5.79
CA HIS A 25 0.63 5.12 -7.11
C HIS A 25 1.33 3.84 -7.55
N VAL A 26 0.63 3.00 -8.30
CA VAL A 26 1.14 1.70 -8.76
C VAL A 26 1.95 1.86 -10.04
N ASN A 27 3.16 1.30 -10.07
CA ASN A 27 3.92 1.13 -11.30
C ASN A 27 3.72 -0.27 -11.86
N ALA A 28 2.81 -0.39 -12.83
CA ALA A 28 2.46 -1.67 -13.45
C ALA A 28 3.64 -2.38 -14.11
N ALA A 29 4.74 -1.69 -14.43
CA ALA A 29 5.94 -2.31 -15.00
C ALA A 29 6.78 -3.07 -13.98
N TYR A 30 6.55 -2.87 -12.67
CA TYR A 30 7.25 -3.58 -11.60
C TYR A 30 6.39 -4.67 -10.94
N VAL A 31 5.11 -4.77 -11.28
CA VAL A 31 4.21 -5.78 -10.70
C VAL A 31 4.51 -7.15 -11.32
N ASP A 32 5.35 -7.93 -10.64
CA ASP A 32 5.76 -9.28 -10.99
C ASP A 32 6.02 -10.15 -9.73
N GLU A 33 6.75 -11.26 -9.86
CA GLU A 33 7.12 -12.14 -8.74
C GLU A 33 8.30 -11.64 -7.88
N THR A 34 9.00 -10.60 -8.31
CA THR A 34 10.26 -10.11 -7.73
C THR A 34 10.01 -8.92 -6.83
N LEU A 35 10.60 -8.94 -5.64
CA LEU A 35 10.53 -7.82 -4.69
C LEU A 35 11.88 -7.08 -4.65
N ASP A 36 11.99 -5.96 -5.36
CA ASP A 36 13.17 -5.10 -5.39
C ASP A 36 12.96 -3.84 -4.53
N LEU A 37 13.79 -3.70 -3.49
CA LEU A 37 13.70 -2.58 -2.54
C LEU A 37 13.88 -1.20 -3.20
N GLU A 38 14.62 -1.12 -4.30
CA GLU A 38 14.85 0.15 -5.02
C GLU A 38 13.76 0.43 -6.08
N ARG A 39 12.87 -0.54 -6.33
CA ARG A 39 11.80 -0.48 -7.32
C ARG A 39 10.48 -1.00 -6.77
N PRO A 40 9.95 -0.39 -5.69
CA PRO A 40 8.69 -0.84 -5.10
C PRO A 40 7.55 -0.76 -6.12
N GLU A 41 6.63 -1.72 -6.10
CA GLU A 41 5.49 -1.74 -7.00
C GLU A 41 4.57 -0.53 -6.78
N ILE A 42 4.51 -0.04 -5.53
CA ILE A 42 3.65 1.07 -5.14
C ILE A 42 4.43 2.12 -4.35
N LEU A 43 4.26 3.38 -4.74
CA LEU A 43 4.58 4.52 -3.90
C LEU A 43 3.31 5.07 -3.28
N LEU A 44 3.37 5.40 -2.00
CA LEU A 44 2.26 6.00 -1.29
C LEU A 44 2.51 7.46 -0.98
N TYR A 45 1.46 8.26 -1.11
CA TYR A 45 1.50 9.67 -0.82
C TYR A 45 0.35 10.07 0.11
N GLU A 46 0.59 11.10 0.92
CA GLU A 46 -0.44 11.88 1.59
C GLU A 46 -0.64 13.20 0.84
N ARG A 47 -1.88 13.73 0.82
CA ARG A 47 -2.17 15.06 0.29
C ARG A 47 -2.27 16.06 1.43
N LEU A 48 -1.45 17.09 1.38
CA LEU A 48 -1.41 18.15 2.40
C LEU A 48 -2.54 19.16 2.17
N SER A 49 -2.80 20.01 3.17
CA SER A 49 -3.85 21.02 3.14
C SER A 49 -3.69 22.08 2.05
N ASP A 50 -2.46 22.31 1.58
CA ASP A 50 -2.15 23.18 0.44
C ASP A 50 -2.32 22.48 -0.93
N GLY A 51 -2.72 21.21 -0.90
CA GLY A 51 -2.94 20.37 -2.07
C GLY A 51 -1.69 19.71 -2.64
N SER A 52 -0.51 19.95 -2.05
CA SER A 52 0.72 19.26 -2.42
C SER A 52 0.74 17.81 -1.93
N TYR A 53 1.54 16.97 -2.60
CA TYR A 53 1.74 15.58 -2.21
C TYR A 53 3.05 15.42 -1.44
N ARG A 54 3.01 14.58 -0.40
CA ARG A 54 4.21 14.13 0.32
C ARG A 54 4.30 12.62 0.25
N LEU A 55 5.45 12.12 -0.19
CA LEU A 55 5.78 10.69 -0.16
C LEU A 55 5.88 10.22 1.29
N ASN A 56 5.16 9.16 1.66
CA ASN A 56 5.09 8.69 3.05
C ASN A 56 5.59 7.24 3.22
N ALA A 57 5.27 6.35 2.29
CA ALA A 57 5.49 4.91 2.38
C ALA A 57 5.71 4.28 0.99
N VAL A 58 6.08 3.01 1.02
CA VAL A 58 6.11 2.12 -0.15
C VAL A 58 5.31 0.87 0.16
N GLU A 59 4.82 0.21 -0.86
CA GLU A 59 4.25 -1.11 -0.73
C GLU A 59 4.80 -2.04 -1.81
N PHE A 60 5.13 -3.25 -1.36
CA PHE A 60 5.62 -4.34 -2.18
C PHE A 60 4.50 -5.34 -2.37
N ILE A 61 4.18 -5.69 -3.62
CA ILE A 61 3.05 -6.59 -3.90
C ILE A 61 3.46 -7.74 -4.82
N VAL A 62 2.87 -8.92 -4.60
CA VAL A 62 2.97 -10.06 -5.52
C VAL A 62 1.57 -10.61 -5.78
N PRO A 63 0.98 -10.41 -6.98
CA PRO A 63 -0.30 -10.98 -7.35
C PRO A 63 -0.33 -12.51 -7.26
N TYR A 64 -1.48 -13.09 -6.93
CA TYR A 64 -1.64 -14.56 -6.87
C TYR A 64 -1.43 -15.26 -8.21
N ALA A 65 -1.52 -14.52 -9.32
CA ALA A 65 -1.18 -15.02 -10.65
C ALA A 65 0.30 -15.43 -10.78
N PHE A 66 1.19 -14.82 -9.97
CA PHE A 66 2.61 -15.13 -9.90
C PHE A 66 2.94 -16.04 -8.72
N LEU A 67 2.31 -15.80 -7.55
CA LEU A 67 2.50 -16.61 -6.35
C LEU A 67 1.16 -17.00 -5.72
N PRO A 68 0.71 -18.26 -5.86
CA PRO A 68 -0.58 -18.71 -5.34
C PRO A 68 -0.79 -18.40 -3.85
N ARG A 69 -2.05 -18.20 -3.47
CA ARG A 69 -2.48 -17.86 -2.10
C ARG A 69 -2.19 -18.94 -1.05
N ASP A 70 -2.01 -20.18 -1.46
CA ASP A 70 -1.66 -21.31 -0.58
C ASP A 70 -0.16 -21.59 -0.55
N ALA A 71 0.66 -20.78 -1.24
CA ALA A 71 2.11 -20.86 -1.15
C ALA A 71 2.65 -20.34 0.20
N GLU A 72 3.91 -20.65 0.51
CA GLU A 72 4.60 -20.04 1.64
C GLU A 72 4.72 -18.52 1.41
N PRO A 73 4.36 -17.67 2.39
CA PRO A 73 4.44 -16.23 2.24
C PRO A 73 5.87 -15.76 1.95
N PRO A 74 6.08 -14.85 0.97
CA PRO A 74 7.39 -14.25 0.75
C PRO A 74 7.88 -13.53 2.00
N VAL A 75 9.19 -13.43 2.14
CA VAL A 75 9.82 -12.69 3.23
C VAL A 75 10.62 -11.52 2.65
N LEU A 76 10.32 -10.31 3.10
CA LEU A 76 11.02 -9.09 2.74
C LEU A 76 11.30 -8.27 4.01
N LEU A 77 12.52 -7.76 4.16
CA LEU A 77 12.95 -7.00 5.35
C LEU A 77 12.70 -7.75 6.68
N GLY A 78 12.77 -9.09 6.65
CA GLY A 78 12.49 -9.94 7.82
C GLY A 78 11.01 -10.08 8.18
N GLN A 79 10.09 -9.52 7.38
CA GLN A 79 8.66 -9.67 7.54
C GLN A 79 8.11 -10.65 6.52
N ARG A 80 7.20 -11.54 6.96
CA ARG A 80 6.36 -12.29 6.03
C ARG A 80 5.35 -11.34 5.42
N LEU A 81 5.19 -11.37 4.10
CA LEU A 81 4.14 -10.63 3.42
C LEU A 81 2.77 -11.10 3.93
N ARG A 82 1.85 -10.15 4.07
CA ARG A 82 0.42 -10.37 4.33
C ARG A 82 -0.29 -10.68 3.02
N TRP A 83 -1.57 -11.01 3.09
CA TRP A 83 -2.40 -11.24 1.90
C TRP A 83 -3.64 -10.35 1.93
N GLU A 84 -4.09 -9.90 0.76
CA GLU A 84 -5.32 -9.14 0.56
C GLU A 84 -6.18 -9.85 -0.47
N ASP A 85 -7.16 -10.61 0.01
CA ASP A 85 -7.93 -11.51 -0.83
C ASP A 85 -8.89 -10.78 -1.77
N ASN A 86 -9.33 -9.55 -1.47
CA ASN A 86 -10.13 -8.76 -2.41
C ASN A 86 -9.34 -8.40 -3.67
N LEU A 87 -8.04 -8.15 -3.53
CA LEU A 87 -7.14 -7.80 -4.63
C LEU A 87 -6.37 -9.02 -5.16
N GLN A 88 -6.50 -10.17 -4.50
CA GLN A 88 -5.81 -11.41 -4.83
C GLN A 88 -4.29 -11.24 -4.91
N LEU A 89 -3.68 -10.69 -3.86
CA LEU A 89 -2.24 -10.42 -3.82
C LEU A 89 -1.65 -10.63 -2.43
N TRP A 90 -0.35 -10.88 -2.40
CA TRP A 90 0.51 -10.74 -1.22
C TRP A 90 1.02 -9.30 -1.15
N TYR A 91 1.19 -8.74 0.04
CA TYR A 91 1.72 -7.39 0.21
C TYR A 91 2.54 -7.18 1.49
N LEU A 92 3.45 -6.21 1.45
CA LEU A 92 4.10 -5.62 2.62
C LEU A 92 4.11 -4.10 2.48
N HIS A 93 3.41 -3.43 3.38
CA HIS A 93 3.45 -1.98 3.52
C HIS A 93 4.64 -1.56 4.39
N ALA A 94 5.35 -0.50 4.01
CA ALA A 94 6.47 0.04 4.78
C ALA A 94 6.49 1.58 4.81
N TRP A 95 6.32 2.13 6.01
CA TRP A 95 6.42 3.57 6.30
C TRP A 95 7.88 4.00 6.38
N ILE A 96 8.44 4.44 5.25
CA ILE A 96 9.88 4.81 5.14
C ILE A 96 10.14 6.27 5.49
N TRP A 97 9.23 7.17 5.14
CA TRP A 97 9.44 8.63 5.28
C TRP A 97 8.55 9.28 6.34
N ARG A 98 7.64 8.51 6.94
CA ARG A 98 6.72 8.98 7.96
C ARG A 98 6.78 8.05 9.16
N ASP A 99 7.21 8.57 10.31
CA ASP A 99 7.23 7.80 11.55
C ASP A 99 5.80 7.40 11.93
N ASN A 100 5.54 6.09 11.97
CA ASN A 100 4.24 5.55 12.35
C ASN A 100 4.29 5.03 13.80
N PRO A 101 3.46 5.54 14.73
CA PRO A 101 3.42 5.06 16.11
C PRO A 101 3.02 3.59 16.24
N ASP A 102 2.28 3.05 15.27
CA ASP A 102 1.87 1.64 15.23
C ASP A 102 2.94 0.73 14.61
N GLY A 103 4.03 1.33 14.11
CA GLY A 103 5.21 0.64 13.60
C GLY A 103 5.42 0.78 12.09
N VAL A 104 6.67 0.56 11.65
CA VAL A 104 7.11 0.74 10.26
C VAL A 104 6.30 -0.12 9.27
N PHE A 105 5.83 -1.29 9.67
CA PHE A 105 5.10 -2.23 8.80
C PHE A 105 3.59 -2.31 9.08
N ALA A 106 3.05 -1.36 9.85
CA ALA A 106 1.60 -1.25 10.07
C ALA A 106 0.89 -0.91 8.75
N ASP A 107 -0.33 -1.43 8.57
CA ASP A 107 -1.12 -1.17 7.35
C ASP A 107 -1.49 0.31 7.22
N PHE A 108 -2.03 0.89 8.30
CA PHE A 108 -2.54 2.25 8.33
C PHE A 108 -1.70 3.14 9.26
N HIS A 109 -1.83 4.44 9.08
CA HIS A 109 -1.25 5.43 9.97
C HIS A 109 -2.35 6.35 10.54
N PRO A 110 -2.45 6.51 11.87
CA PRO A 110 -3.55 7.25 12.51
C PRO A 110 -3.58 8.74 12.14
N ASP A 111 -2.41 9.38 11.98
CA ASP A 111 -2.31 10.79 11.60
C ASP A 111 -2.37 11.08 10.09
N VAL A 112 -2.35 10.07 9.23
CA VAL A 112 -2.50 10.28 7.77
C VAL A 112 -3.97 10.50 7.48
N GLN A 113 -4.27 11.55 6.72
CA GLN A 113 -5.64 11.95 6.41
C GLN A 113 -5.87 11.99 4.90
N CYS A 114 -7.04 11.51 4.51
CA CYS A 114 -7.55 11.65 3.15
C CYS A 114 -8.65 12.71 3.11
N PRO A 115 -8.67 13.61 2.11
CA PRO A 115 -9.79 14.51 1.84
C PRO A 115 -11.09 13.71 1.73
N PRO A 116 -12.21 14.17 2.34
CA PRO A 116 -13.48 13.43 2.35
C PRO A 116 -13.96 12.95 0.97
N GLU A 117 -13.76 13.77 -0.07
CA GLU A 117 -14.13 13.49 -1.45
C GLU A 117 -13.33 12.36 -2.11
N ASP A 118 -12.12 12.09 -1.62
CA ASP A 118 -11.19 11.11 -2.20
C ASP A 118 -11.23 9.77 -1.42
N ARG A 119 -11.95 9.69 -0.29
CA ARG A 119 -11.90 8.56 0.62
C ARG A 119 -12.47 7.29 -0.02
N GLN A 120 -11.62 6.29 -0.15
CA GLN A 120 -12.02 4.91 -0.38
C GLN A 120 -11.89 4.14 0.92
N LEU A 121 -13.00 3.67 1.48
CA LEU A 121 -12.98 2.87 2.70
C LEU A 121 -12.45 1.46 2.39
N PHE A 122 -11.43 1.05 3.11
CA PHE A 122 -10.94 -0.32 3.11
C PHE A 122 -11.98 -1.23 3.78
N MET A 123 -12.45 -2.23 3.03
CA MET A 123 -13.38 -3.25 3.51
C MET A 123 -12.72 -4.62 3.36
N PRO A 124 -12.19 -5.22 4.45
CA PRO A 124 -11.54 -6.51 4.36
C PRO A 124 -12.53 -7.57 3.86
N ARG A 125 -12.04 -8.55 3.09
CA ARG A 125 -12.87 -9.71 2.72
C ARG A 125 -13.25 -10.44 4.00
N THR A 126 -14.54 -10.47 4.31
CA THR A 126 -15.08 -11.42 5.28
C THR A 126 -15.33 -12.72 4.56
N ASP A 127 -14.63 -13.79 4.93
CA ASP A 127 -14.98 -15.12 4.45
C ASP A 127 -16.43 -15.44 4.85
N PRO A 128 -17.26 -15.97 3.94
CA PRO A 128 -18.54 -16.52 4.36
C PRO A 128 -18.26 -17.68 5.30
N THR A 129 -18.74 -17.56 6.55
CA THR A 129 -18.76 -18.63 7.55
C THR A 129 -19.38 -19.91 7.02
#